data_AF-A0A418N4D6-F1
#
_entry.id   AF-A0A418N4D6-F1
#
_cell.length_a   1.000
_cell.length_b   1.000
_cell.length_c   1.000
_cell.angle_alpha   90.00
_cell.angle_beta   90.00
_cell.angle_gamma   90.00
#
_symmetry.space_group_name_H-M   'P 1'
#
loop_
_entity.id
_entity.type
_entity.pdbx_description
1 polymer ?
#
loop_
_entity_poly.entity_id
_entity_poly.type
_entity_poly.pdbx_seq_one_letter_code
_entity_poly.pdbx_strand_id
1 'polypeptide(L)'
;MFIPSLIGLLVYSLGILFEVLNIKATKVEHTKEDVKNARRWFIYLSLPFFDEDYFLSMWHKLAHEELKMMVEVYGNRPFNKWLKIYFPFSAKYGALDAYNLKTGNSLMFVE
;
A
#
# COMPACT_ATOMS: atom_id res chain seq x y z
N MET A 1 -3.72 25.73 8.98
CA MET A 1 -3.37 25.74 7.55
C MET A 1 -1.97 25.14 7.45
N PHE A 2 -1.87 23.86 7.11
CA PHE A 2 -0.58 23.17 6.99
C PHE A 2 0.08 23.76 5.75
N ILE A 3 1.03 24.69 5.90
CA ILE A 3 1.92 25.03 4.78
C ILE A 3 2.62 23.71 4.49
N PRO A 4 2.40 23.06 3.32
CA PRO A 4 3.22 21.94 2.94
C PRO A 4 4.59 22.56 2.70
N SER A 5 5.40 22.61 3.75
CA SER A 5 6.76 23.11 3.61
C SER A 5 7.42 22.22 2.56
N LEU A 6 8.24 22.81 1.71
CA LEU A 6 9.04 22.06 0.74
C LEU A 6 9.74 20.85 1.40
N ILE A 7 10.14 21.03 2.67
CA ILE A 7 10.69 20.00 3.55
C ILE A 7 9.69 18.85 3.78
N GLY A 8 8.42 19.14 4.09
CA GLY A 8 7.39 18.12 4.28
C GLY A 8 7.14 17.30 3.01
N LEU A 9 7.11 17.95 1.84
CA LEU A 9 6.99 17.26 0.56
C LEU A 9 8.21 16.36 0.27
N LEU A 10 9.43 16.85 0.56
CA LEU A 10 10.66 16.08 0.42
C LEU A 10 10.68 14.86 1.34
N VAL A 11 10.35 15.03 2.63
CA VAL A 11 10.30 13.93 3.62
C VAL A 11 9.29 12.87 3.20
N TYR A 12 8.11 13.29 2.76
CA TYR A 12 7.07 12.39 2.26
C TYR A 12 7.54 11.61 1.02
N SER A 13 8.14 12.30 0.04
CA SER A 13 8.62 11.68 -1.21
C SER A 13 9.76 10.70 -0.97
N LEU A 14 10.72 11.08 -0.11
CA LEU A 14 11.81 10.20 0.31
C LEU A 14 11.30 8.99 1.10
N GLY A 15 10.28 9.19 1.94
CA GLY A 15 9.62 8.11 2.67
C GLY A 15 8.98 7.08 1.74
N ILE A 16 8.25 7.54 0.71
CA ILE A 16 7.68 6.66 -0.32
C ILE A 16 8.79 5.88 -1.02
N LEU A 17 9.84 6.55 -1.48
CA LEU A 17 10.94 5.91 -2.18
C LEU A 17 11.61 4.85 -1.30
N PHE A 18 11.87 5.18 -0.04
CA PHE A 18 12.48 4.26 0.93
C PHE A 18 11.61 3.01 1.16
N GLU A 19 10.30 3.19 1.38
CA GLU A 19 9.39 2.06 1.58
C GLU A 19 9.27 1.17 0.34
N VAL A 20 9.13 1.75 -0.85
CA VAL A 20 9.08 0.99 -2.12
C VAL A 20 10.32 0.09 -2.29
N LEU A 21 11.51 0.62 -1.97
CA LEU A 21 12.77 -0.13 -2.08
C LEU A 21 12.91 -1.22 -1.00
N ASN A 22 12.23 -1.07 0.14
CA ASN A 22 12.24 -2.03 1.24
C ASN A 22 11.17 -3.12 1.15
N ILE A 23 10.19 -2.98 0.26
CA ILE A 23 9.27 -4.08 -0.06
C ILE A 23 10.04 -5.13 -0.88
N LYS A 24 10.26 -6.30 -0.27
CA LYS A 24 11.02 -7.43 -0.82
C LYS A 24 10.38 -8.74 -0.35
N ALA A 25 10.64 -9.82 -1.07
CA ALA A 25 10.23 -11.17 -0.68
C ALA A 25 10.82 -11.53 0.70
N THR A 26 9.96 -11.96 1.63
CA THR A 26 10.35 -12.42 2.97
C THR A 26 10.42 -13.93 3.11
N LYS A 27 9.81 -14.69 2.19
CA LYS A 27 9.77 -16.15 2.16
C LYS A 27 10.17 -16.70 0.80
N VAL A 28 10.51 -17.99 0.74
CA VAL A 28 10.95 -18.69 -0.48
C VAL A 28 9.81 -18.85 -1.50
N GLU A 29 8.58 -18.99 -1.02
CA GLU A 29 7.36 -19.11 -1.82
C GLU A 29 6.97 -17.82 -2.56
N HIS A 30 7.53 -16.67 -2.17
CA HIS A 30 7.22 -15.39 -2.81
C HIS A 30 7.90 -15.24 -4.17
N THR A 31 7.11 -14.91 -5.17
CA THR A 31 7.57 -14.64 -6.53
C THR A 31 7.99 -13.18 -6.71
N LYS A 32 8.64 -12.90 -7.84
CA LYS A 32 8.96 -11.51 -8.24
C LYS A 32 7.69 -10.69 -8.53
N GLU A 33 6.61 -11.35 -8.99
CA GLU A 33 5.36 -10.66 -9.31
C GLU A 33 4.63 -10.25 -8.02
N ASP A 34 4.70 -11.05 -6.95
CA ASP A 34 4.14 -10.68 -5.64
C ASP A 34 4.76 -9.40 -5.09
N VAL A 35 6.10 -9.30 -5.16
CA VAL A 35 6.84 -8.08 -4.77
C VAL A 35 6.44 -6.88 -5.62
N LYS A 36 6.26 -7.09 -6.93
CA LYS A 36 5.85 -6.02 -7.85
C LYS A 36 4.43 -5.56 -7.57
N ASN A 37 3.50 -6.48 -7.30
CA ASN A 37 2.12 -6.15 -6.96
C ASN A 37 2.03 -5.46 -5.58
N ALA A 38 2.80 -5.92 -4.59
CA ALA A 38 2.88 -5.27 -3.28
C ALA A 38 3.41 -3.83 -3.36
N ARG A 39 4.43 -3.59 -4.21
CA ARG A 39 4.94 -2.23 -4.47
C ARG A 39 3.90 -1.34 -5.17
N ARG A 40 3.19 -1.87 -6.17
CA ARG A 40 2.10 -1.16 -6.84
C ARG A 40 1.00 -0.79 -5.84
N TRP A 41 0.64 -1.72 -4.97
CA TRP A 41 -0.32 -1.51 -3.90
C TRP A 41 0.10 -0.38 -2.96
N PHE A 42 1.36 -0.39 -2.52
CA PHE A 42 1.91 0.68 -1.70
C PHE A 42 1.89 2.06 -2.39
N ILE A 43 2.27 2.12 -3.66
CA ILE A 43 2.24 3.37 -4.43
C ILE A 43 0.81 3.89 -4.55
N TYR A 44 -0.16 3.01 -4.85
CA TYR A 44 -1.57 3.38 -4.87
C TYR A 44 -2.01 3.98 -3.53
N LEU A 45 -1.70 3.32 -2.41
CA LEU A 45 -2.05 3.83 -1.08
C LEU A 45 -1.35 5.14 -0.74
N SER A 46 -0.15 5.35 -1.29
CA SER A 46 0.62 6.55 -1.07
C SER A 46 0.02 7.77 -1.76
N LEU A 47 -0.48 7.63 -3.00
CA LEU A 47 -0.92 8.77 -3.80
C LEU A 47 -2.32 9.28 -3.41
N PRO A 48 -2.55 10.61 -3.30
CA PRO A 48 -3.83 11.16 -2.87
C PRO A 48 -4.96 11.03 -3.91
N PHE A 49 -4.62 10.99 -5.21
CA PHE A 49 -5.59 10.87 -6.31
C PHE A 49 -5.14 9.71 -7.21
N PHE A 50 -5.74 8.54 -7.03
CA PHE A 50 -5.51 7.41 -7.93
C PHE A 50 -6.85 6.73 -8.19
N ASP A 51 -7.05 6.35 -9.45
CA ASP A 51 -8.28 5.74 -9.92
C ASP A 51 -8.54 4.40 -9.21
N GLU A 52 -9.69 4.28 -8.56
CA GLU A 52 -10.11 3.10 -7.81
C GLU A 52 -10.34 1.89 -8.73
N ASP A 53 -10.74 2.14 -9.98
CA ASP A 53 -11.03 1.12 -10.99
C ASP A 53 -9.80 0.28 -11.33
N TYR A 54 -8.62 0.90 -11.38
CA TYR A 54 -7.37 0.20 -11.65
C TYR A 54 -7.09 -0.88 -10.60
N PHE A 55 -7.39 -0.56 -9.35
CA PHE A 55 -7.04 -1.40 -8.22
C PHE A 55 -8.06 -2.50 -7.97
N LEU A 56 -9.35 -2.20 -8.08
CA LEU A 56 -10.39 -3.23 -8.07
C LEU A 56 -10.16 -4.24 -9.21
N SER A 57 -9.72 -3.76 -10.38
CA SER A 57 -9.36 -4.68 -11.46
C SER A 57 -8.20 -5.62 -11.11
N MET A 58 -7.20 -5.15 -10.34
CA MET A 58 -6.09 -6.00 -9.88
C MET A 58 -6.58 -7.00 -8.82
N TRP A 59 -7.42 -6.55 -7.89
CA TRP A 59 -8.03 -7.41 -6.87
C TRP A 59 -8.88 -8.53 -7.47
N HIS A 60 -9.67 -8.23 -8.51
CA HIS A 60 -10.55 -9.23 -9.15
C HIS A 60 -9.84 -10.12 -10.19
N LYS A 61 -8.66 -9.73 -10.69
CA LYS A 61 -7.91 -10.51 -11.70
C LYS A 61 -6.94 -11.52 -11.10
N LEU A 62 -6.39 -11.22 -9.92
CA LEU A 62 -5.43 -12.10 -9.26
C LEU A 62 -6.16 -13.27 -8.60
N ALA A 63 -5.55 -14.46 -8.66
CA ALA A 63 -6.04 -15.60 -7.91
C ALA A 63 -5.94 -15.31 -6.40
N HIS A 64 -6.79 -15.97 -5.61
CA HIS A 64 -6.82 -15.79 -4.16
C HIS A 64 -5.45 -15.99 -3.50
N GLU A 65 -4.70 -16.98 -3.95
CA GLU A 65 -3.37 -17.30 -3.43
C GLU A 65 -2.32 -16.24 -3.79
N GLU A 66 -2.37 -15.68 -5.01
CA GLU A 66 -1.51 -14.57 -5.43
C GLU A 66 -1.79 -13.30 -4.63
N LEU A 67 -3.07 -13.02 -4.34
CA LEU A 67 -3.45 -11.91 -3.47
C LEU A 67 -2.91 -12.08 -2.06
N LYS A 68 -3.02 -13.30 -1.51
CA LYS A 68 -2.50 -13.60 -0.18
C LYS A 68 -0.98 -13.39 -0.12
N MET A 69 -0.22 -13.93 -1.07
CA MET A 69 1.23 -13.73 -1.15
C MET A 69 1.61 -12.26 -1.28
N MET A 70 0.90 -11.50 -2.12
CA MET A 70 1.12 -10.05 -2.26
C MET A 70 0.87 -9.30 -0.94
N VAL A 71 -0.22 -9.60 -0.23
CA VAL A 71 -0.55 -8.98 1.07
C VAL A 71 0.51 -9.32 2.12
N GLU A 72 1.00 -10.56 2.14
CA GLU A 72 2.09 -10.98 3.03
C GLU A 72 3.41 -10.26 2.73
N VAL A 73 3.76 -10.09 1.45
CA VAL A 73 4.95 -9.33 1.02
C VAL A 73 4.84 -7.84 1.38
N TYR A 74 3.64 -7.25 1.27
CA TYR A 74 3.41 -5.86 1.64
C TYR A 74 3.69 -5.62 3.14
N GLY A 75 3.19 -6.51 4.00
CA GLY A 75 3.37 -6.43 5.46
C GLY A 75 2.67 -5.23 6.11
N ASN A 76 3.19 -4.76 7.24
CA ASN A 76 2.62 -3.59 7.93
C ASN A 76 3.40 -2.31 7.59
N ARG A 77 2.72 -1.31 7.03
CA ARG A 77 3.35 -0.06 6.55
C ARG A 77 2.66 1.19 7.11
N PRO A 78 3.39 2.30 7.29
CA PRO A 78 2.82 3.54 7.83
C PRO A 78 1.67 4.06 6.96
N PHE A 79 0.51 4.31 7.56
CA PHE A 79 -0.64 4.87 6.85
C PHE A 79 -1.43 5.79 7.78
N ASN A 80 -1.82 6.95 7.28
CA ASN A 80 -2.58 7.93 8.05
C ASN A 80 -4.07 7.83 7.71
N LYS A 81 -4.89 7.37 8.67
CA LYS A 81 -6.34 7.21 8.48
C LYS A 81 -7.09 8.52 8.17
N TRP A 82 -6.60 9.66 8.65
CA TRP A 82 -7.25 10.95 8.46
C TRP A 82 -6.93 11.55 7.11
N LEU A 83 -5.65 11.49 6.71
CA LEU A 83 -5.19 11.95 5.40
C LEU A 83 -5.48 10.93 4.28
N LYS A 84 -5.83 9.69 4.64
CA LYS A 84 -6.11 8.57 3.72
C LYS A 84 -4.95 8.25 2.77
N ILE A 85 -3.72 8.47 3.24
CA ILE A 85 -2.49 8.24 2.47
C ILE A 85 -1.38 7.70 3.36
N TYR A 86 -0.33 7.17 2.74
CA TYR A 86 0.96 6.93 3.40
C TYR A 86 1.45 8.19 4.13
N PHE A 87 2.03 8.00 5.32
CA PHE A 87 2.77 9.06 6.00
C PHE A 87 3.84 8.46 6.93
N PRO A 88 5.13 8.83 6.82
CA PRO A 88 6.27 8.11 7.43
C PRO A 88 6.22 7.90 8.95
N PHE A 89 5.42 8.69 9.66
CA PHE A 89 5.31 8.68 11.13
C PHE A 89 3.91 8.29 11.63
N SER A 90 3.10 7.65 10.78
CA SER A 90 1.77 7.19 11.17
C SER A 90 1.80 5.76 11.70
N ALA A 91 0.67 5.35 12.29
CA ALA A 91 0.44 3.95 12.66
C ALA A 91 0.60 3.03 11.43
N LYS A 92 0.97 1.77 11.69
CA LYS A 92 1.18 0.80 10.63
C LYS A 92 -0.05 -0.06 10.42
N TYR A 93 -0.39 -0.30 9.16
CA TYR A 93 -1.55 -1.08 8.74
C TYR A 93 -1.14 -2.09 7.67
N GLY A 94 -1.89 -3.20 7.62
CA GLY A 94 -1.78 -4.17 6.53
C GLY A 94 -2.31 -3.59 5.21
N ALA A 95 -2.08 -4.32 4.11
CA ALA A 95 -2.47 -3.91 2.76
C ALA A 95 -3.99 -3.64 2.64
N LEU A 96 -4.81 -4.56 3.17
CA LEU A 96 -6.27 -4.49 3.12
C LEU A 96 -6.82 -3.43 4.05
N ASP A 97 -6.31 -3.36 5.28
CA ASP A 97 -6.75 -2.34 6.25
C ASP A 97 -6.48 -0.92 5.75
N ALA A 98 -5.29 -0.69 5.21
CA ALA A 98 -4.93 0.60 4.64
C ALA A 98 -5.82 0.97 3.44
N TYR A 99 -6.17 -0.02 2.60
CA TYR A 99 -7.11 0.17 1.51
C TYR A 99 -8.52 0.51 2.01
N ASN A 100 -9.07 -0.29 2.93
CA ASN A 100 -10.39 -0.09 3.51
C ASN A 100 -10.50 1.28 4.20
N LEU A 101 -9.46 1.73 4.91
CA LEU A 101 -9.40 3.06 5.50
C LEU A 101 -9.36 4.18 4.46
N LYS A 102 -8.72 3.94 3.31
CA LYS A 102 -8.63 4.92 2.21
C LYS A 102 -9.98 5.09 1.51
N THR A 103 -10.56 4.00 1.04
CA THR A 103 -11.74 3.99 0.17
C THR A 103 -13.06 3.97 0.95
N GLY A 104 -13.08 3.39 2.14
CA GLY A 104 -14.31 3.08 2.88
C GLY A 104 -14.94 1.73 2.50
N ASN A 105 -14.28 0.95 1.63
CA ASN A 105 -14.71 -0.40 1.29
C ASN A 105 -14.37 -1.41 2.39
N SER A 106 -14.84 -2.64 2.22
CA SER A 106 -14.53 -3.78 3.09
C SER A 106 -14.02 -4.96 2.27
N LEU A 107 -12.74 -4.90 1.90
CA LEU A 107 -12.02 -6.05 1.34
C LEU A 107 -11.52 -6.93 2.47
N MET A 108 -11.81 -8.22 2.36
CA MET A 108 -11.38 -9.26 3.28
C MET A 108 -11.23 -10.57 2.51
N PHE A 109 -10.29 -11.41 2.93
CA PHE A 109 -10.23 -12.79 2.47
C PHE A 109 -11.42 -13.53 3.09
N VAL A 110 -12.30 -14.08 2.24
CA VAL A 110 -13.35 -14.99 2.68
C VAL A 110 -12.76 -16.40 2.62
N GLU A 111 -12.72 -17.08 3.76
CA GLU A 111 -12.28 -18.48 3.88
C GLU A 111 -13.24 -19.44 3.17
#